data_AF-A0A6P7G046-F1
#
_entry.id   AF-A0A6P7G046-F1
#
_cell.length_a   1.000
_cell.length_b   1.000
_cell.length_c   1.000
_cell.angle_alpha   90.00
_cell.angle_beta   90.00
_cell.angle_gamma   90.00
#
_symmetry.space_group_name_H-M   'P 1'
#
loop_
_entity.id
_entity.type
_entity.pdbx_description
1 polymer ?
#
loop_
_entity_poly.entity_id
_entity_poly.type
_entity_poly.pdbx_seq_one_letter_code
_entity_poly.pdbx_strand_id
1 'polypeptide(L)'
;MNIESVFHFAKVFVIIVENWYINYHANELIVTSKKLSSNIFSNGWYDLDESTKKSLMLMMIRSQRPLKIDIGTVYYLGTELFVKILKGGYSFIVFYYI
;
A
#
# COMPACT_ATOMS: atom_id res chain seq x y z
N MET A 1 -13.41 -24.39 26.35
CA MET A 1 -13.22 -23.19 25.50
C MET A 1 -14.59 -22.57 25.30
N ASN A 2 -14.81 -21.35 25.78
CA ASN A 2 -16.14 -20.73 25.79
C ASN A 2 -16.48 -20.24 24.38
N ILE A 3 -17.71 -20.42 23.91
CA ILE A 3 -18.10 -20.10 22.53
C ILE A 3 -17.82 -18.62 22.19
N GLU A 4 -18.04 -17.71 23.15
CA GLU A 4 -17.74 -16.28 23.02
C GLU A 4 -16.26 -15.99 22.76
N SER A 5 -15.35 -16.71 23.44
CA SER A 5 -13.91 -16.54 23.26
C SER A 5 -13.45 -16.92 21.85
N VAL A 6 -14.11 -17.91 21.24
CA VAL A 6 -13.85 -18.31 19.85
C VAL A 6 -14.28 -17.22 18.88
N PHE A 7 -15.43 -16.59 19.11
CA PHE A 7 -15.91 -15.48 18.28
C PHE A 7 -14.98 -14.27 18.36
N HIS A 8 -14.44 -13.94 19.54
CA HIS A 8 -13.47 -12.85 19.67
C HIS A 8 -12.17 -13.12 18.90
N PHE A 9 -11.63 -14.34 18.99
CA PHE A 9 -10.42 -14.73 18.26
C PHE A 9 -10.65 -14.67 16.74
N ALA A 10 -11.79 -15.18 16.27
CA ALA A 10 -12.16 -15.13 14.85
C ALA A 10 -12.25 -13.68 14.33
N LYS A 11 -12.84 -12.76 15.10
CA LYS A 11 -12.93 -11.34 14.72
C LYS A 11 -11.55 -10.70 14.56
N VAL A 12 -10.64 -10.92 15.51
CA VAL A 12 -9.27 -10.40 15.44
C VAL A 12 -8.54 -10.93 14.21
N PHE A 13 -8.70 -12.23 13.92
CA PHE A 13 -8.13 -12.84 12.73
C PHE A 13 -8.62 -12.18 11.43
N VAL A 14 -9.94 -11.96 11.30
CA VAL A 14 -10.53 -11.30 10.13
C VAL A 14 -9.97 -9.89 9.95
N ILE A 15 -9.88 -9.10 11.02
CA ILE A 15 -9.35 -7.72 10.95
C ILE A 15 -7.89 -7.70 10.48
N ILE A 16 -7.07 -8.64 10.95
CA ILE A 16 -5.66 -8.73 10.52
C ILE A 16 -5.57 -9.05 9.03
N VAL A 17 -6.36 -10.00 8.55
CA VAL A 17 -6.37 -10.39 7.13
C VAL A 17 -6.85 -9.25 6.24
N GLU A 18 -7.91 -8.55 6.63
CA GLU A 18 -8.42 -7.38 5.89
C GLU A 18 -7.36 -6.26 5.83
N ASN A 19 -6.70 -5.97 6.95
CA ASN A 19 -5.66 -4.94 7.00
C ASN A 19 -4.46 -5.32 6.12
N TRP A 20 -4.07 -6.59 6.11
CA TRP A 20 -3.02 -7.10 5.23
C TRP A 20 -3.39 -6.90 3.76
N TYR A 21 -4.61 -7.29 3.37
CA TYR A 21 -5.10 -7.18 2.00
C TYR A 21 -5.05 -5.74 1.48
N ILE A 22 -5.56 -4.78 2.25
CA ILE A 22 -5.57 -3.36 1.87
C ILE A 22 -4.14 -2.82 1.73
N ASN A 23 -3.26 -3.10 2.69
CA ASN A 23 -1.88 -2.61 2.65
C ASN A 23 -1.05 -3.25 1.54
N TYR A 24 -1.33 -4.51 1.20
CA TYR A 24 -0.71 -5.19 0.06
C TYR A 24 -1.07 -4.50 -1.26
N HIS A 25 -2.35 -4.26 -1.51
CA HIS A 25 -2.79 -3.59 -2.73
C HIS A 25 -2.31 -2.14 -2.82
N ALA A 26 -2.32 -1.40 -1.70
CA ALA A 26 -1.75 -0.06 -1.68
C ALA A 26 -0.25 -0.05 -2.03
N ASN A 27 0.51 -1.04 -1.54
CA ASN A 27 1.92 -1.18 -1.89
C ASN A 27 2.13 -1.51 -3.37
N GLU A 28 1.35 -2.45 -3.92
CA GLU A 28 1.39 -2.79 -5.35
C GLU A 28 1.09 -1.58 -6.25
N LEU A 29 0.14 -0.72 -5.84
CA LEU A 29 -0.15 0.53 -6.55
C LEU A 29 1.04 1.49 -6.53
N ILE A 30 1.71 1.65 -5.39
CA ILE A 30 2.92 2.48 -5.27
C ILE A 30 4.04 1.94 -6.17
N VAL A 31 4.27 0.62 -6.17
CA VAL A 31 5.32 -0.03 -6.98
C VAL A 31 5.00 0.11 -8.46
N THR A 32 3.76 -0.15 -8.86
CA THR A 32 3.31 -0.04 -10.25
C THR A 32 3.40 1.39 -10.75
N SER A 33 2.98 2.37 -9.94
CA SER A 33 3.10 3.80 -10.26
C SER A 33 4.54 4.20 -10.53
N LYS A 34 5.50 3.72 -9.73
CA LYS A 34 6.93 3.98 -9.97
C LYS A 34 7.44 3.33 -11.25
N LYS A 35 7.06 2.07 -11.50
CA LYS A 35 7.45 1.31 -12.70
C LYS A 35 6.83 1.86 -13.98
N LEU A 36 5.65 2.49 -13.90
CA LEU A 36 4.97 3.06 -15.06
C LEU A 36 5.84 4.08 -15.79
N SER A 37 6.52 4.96 -15.06
CA SER A 37 7.41 5.97 -15.66
C SER A 37 8.59 5.33 -16.40
N SER A 38 9.25 4.34 -15.80
CA SER A 38 10.37 3.64 -16.44
C SER A 38 9.92 2.86 -17.67
N ASN A 39 8.76 2.21 -17.60
CA ASN A 39 8.22 1.44 -18.72
C ASN A 39 7.87 2.35 -19.90
N ILE A 40 7.22 3.49 -19.63
CA ILE A 40 6.91 4.50 -20.65
C ILE A 40 8.20 5.00 -21.31
N PHE A 41 9.23 5.30 -20.51
CA PHE A 41 10.51 5.77 -21.04
C PHE A 41 11.17 4.75 -21.98
N SER A 42 11.10 3.45 -21.65
CA SER A 42 11.67 2.38 -22.47
C SER A 42 10.86 2.03 -23.74
N ASN A 43 9.60 2.47 -23.86
CA ASN A 43 8.68 2.00 -24.90
C ASN A 43 8.74 2.79 -26.22
N GLY A 44 9.88 3.43 -26.55
CA GLY A 44 10.02 4.16 -27.81
C GLY A 44 9.06 5.36 -27.95
N TRP A 45 8.76 6.07 -26.85
CA TRP A 45 7.79 7.18 -26.82
C TRP A 45 8.08 8.32 -27.82
N TYR A 46 9.30 8.37 -28.37
CA TYR A 46 9.76 9.33 -29.37
C TYR A 46 9.05 9.18 -30.73
N ASP A 47 8.63 7.96 -31.08
CA ASP A 47 8.05 7.63 -32.39
C ASP A 47 6.51 7.74 -32.42
N LEU A 48 5.90 8.10 -31.29
CA LEU A 48 4.45 8.29 -31.16
C LEU A 48 4.01 9.68 -31.64
N ASP A 49 2.73 9.78 -32.00
CA ASP A 49 2.08 11.06 -32.34
C ASP A 49 2.29 12.14 -31.26
N GLU A 50 2.38 13.39 -31.67
CA GLU A 50 2.62 14.58 -30.85
C GLU A 50 1.62 14.67 -29.67
N SER A 51 0.34 14.33 -29.90
CA SER A 51 -0.69 14.34 -28.85
C SER A 51 -0.46 13.26 -27.78
N THR A 52 -0.04 12.08 -28.24
CA THR A 52 0.25 10.92 -27.39
C THR A 52 1.55 11.14 -26.62
N LYS A 53 2.59 11.65 -27.27
CA LYS A 53 3.87 12.04 -26.66
C LYS A 53 3.69 13.02 -25.51
N LYS A 54 2.90 14.09 -25.70
CA LYS A 54 2.59 15.06 -24.63
C LYS A 54 1.88 14.39 -23.45
N SER A 55 0.93 13.50 -23.73
CA SER A 55 0.20 12.76 -22.70
C SER A 55 1.10 11.79 -21.91
N LEU A 56 1.99 11.05 -22.59
CA LEU A 56 2.97 10.18 -21.93
C LEU A 56 3.97 10.98 -21.09
N MET A 57 4.41 12.13 -21.57
CA MET A 57 5.32 13.01 -20.82
C MET A 57 4.65 13.54 -19.54
N LEU A 58 3.38 13.93 -19.61
CA LEU A 58 2.59 14.29 -18.41
C LEU A 58 2.45 13.11 -17.45
N MET A 59 2.19 11.90 -17.95
CA MET A 59 2.12 10.69 -17.13
C MET A 59 3.46 10.36 -16.46
N MET A 60 4.59 10.50 -17.17
CA MET A 60 5.92 10.30 -16.61
C MET A 60 6.20 11.29 -15.47
N ILE A 61 5.92 12.59 -15.68
CA ILE A 61 6.09 13.64 -14.67
C ILE A 61 5.19 13.38 -13.45
N ARG A 62 3.93 13.00 -13.67
CA ARG A 62 2.98 12.64 -12.59
C ARG A 62 3.47 11.43 -11.79
N SER A 63 3.96 10.40 -12.48
CA SER A 63 4.41 9.13 -11.89
C SER A 63 5.70 9.25 -11.08
N GLN A 64 6.45 10.36 -11.21
CA GLN A 64 7.56 10.66 -10.31
C GLN A 64 7.08 10.88 -8.86
N ARG A 65 5.81 11.27 -8.68
CA ARG A 65 5.15 11.24 -7.37
C ARG A 65 4.47 9.88 -7.22
N PRO A 66 4.98 8.99 -6.36
CA PRO A 66 4.36 7.69 -6.15
C PRO A 66 2.92 7.89 -5.67
N LEU A 67 1.98 7.14 -6.26
CA LEU A 67 0.58 7.12 -5.84
C LEU A 67 0.47 6.46 -4.45
N LYS A 68 0.63 7.27 -3.41
CA LYS A 68 0.50 6.86 -2.02
C LYS A 68 -0.87 7.27 -1.51
N ILE A 69 -1.47 6.39 -0.70
CA ILE A 69 -2.70 6.71 0.02
C ILE A 69 -2.28 7.10 1.43
N ASP A 70 -2.30 8.41 1.71
CA ASP A 70 -1.88 8.94 2.99
C ASP A 70 -2.96 8.73 4.07
N ILE A 71 -2.53 8.30 5.25
CA ILE A 71 -3.34 8.25 6.48
C ILE A 71 -2.91 9.41 7.37
N GLY A 72 -3.75 10.45 7.38
CA GLY A 72 -3.42 11.71 8.02
C GLY A 72 -2.17 12.33 7.39
N THR A 73 -1.28 12.87 8.22
CA THR A 73 -0.02 13.52 7.79
C THR A 73 1.24 12.71 8.11
N VAL A 74 1.10 11.50 8.68
CA VAL A 74 2.22 10.78 9.32
C VAL A 74 2.53 9.46 8.64
N TYR A 75 1.52 8.76 8.11
CA TYR A 75 1.67 7.42 7.53
C TYR A 75 1.04 7.34 6.15
N TYR A 76 1.43 6.35 5.37
CA TYR A 76 0.77 5.97 4.13
C TYR A 76 0.46 4.47 4.15
N LEU A 77 -0.60 4.07 3.46
CA LEU A 77 -0.94 2.66 3.28
C LEU A 77 0.16 1.95 2.51
N GLY A 78 0.59 0.81 3.04
CA GLY A 78 1.65 0.00 2.47
C GLY A 78 2.11 -1.08 3.44
N THR A 79 2.92 -2.01 2.97
CA THR A 79 3.40 -3.14 3.77
C THR A 79 4.12 -2.70 5.05
N GLU A 80 4.81 -1.56 5.00
CA GLU A 80 5.49 -0.96 6.17
C GLU A 80 4.51 -0.57 7.29
N LEU A 81 3.35 -0.02 6.94
CA LEU A 81 2.33 0.37 7.91
C LEU A 81 1.70 -0.86 8.56
N PHE A 82 1.41 -1.90 7.78
CA PHE A 82 0.91 -3.17 8.31
C PHE A 82 1.86 -3.75 9.37
N VAL A 83 3.17 -3.77 9.09
CA VAL A 83 4.17 -4.24 10.06
C VAL A 83 4.19 -3.37 11.32
N LYS A 84 4.02 -2.04 11.19
CA LYS A 84 3.93 -1.14 12.36
C LYS A 84 2.70 -1.43 13.21
N ILE A 85 1.55 -1.70 12.60
CA ILE A 85 0.31 -2.07 13.31
C ILE A 85 0.52 -3.38 14.08
N LEU A 86 1.07 -4.41 13.44
CA LEU A 86 1.36 -5.69 14.11
C LEU A 86 2.34 -5.54 15.28
N LYS A 87 3.42 -4.77 15.09
CA LYS A 87 4.38 -4.47 16.16
C LYS A 87 3.71 -3.74 17.33
N GLY A 88 2.87 -2.75 17.04
CA GLY A 88 2.10 -2.04 18.07
C GLY A 88 1.18 -2.98 18.85
N GLY A 89 0.47 -3.88 18.16
CA GLY A 89 -0.37 -4.89 18.78
C GLY A 89 0.41 -5.86 19.66
N TYR A 90 1.56 -6.35 19.19
CA TYR A 90 2.44 -7.22 19.98
C TYR A 90 2.96 -6.51 21.23
N SER A 91 3.47 -5.27 21.10
CA SER A 91 3.92 -4.48 22.23
C SER A 91 2.81 -4.29 23.25
N PHE A 92 1.57 -4.00 22.81
CA PHE A 92 0.42 -3.87 23.71
C PHE A 92 0.14 -5.15 24.50
N ILE A 93 0.18 -6.32 23.86
CA ILE A 93 0.00 -7.62 24.53
C ILE A 93 1.12 -7.85 25.55
N VAL A 94 2.37 -7.55 25.18
CA VAL A 94 3.52 -7.70 26.08
C VAL A 94 3.39 -6.79 27.30
N PHE A 95 3.01 -5.52 27.11
CA PHE A 95 2.77 -4.58 28.20
C PHE A 95 1.60 -4.98 29.09
N TYR A 96 0.60 -5.66 28.55
CA TYR A 96 -0.54 -6.14 29.34
C TYR A 96 -0.20 -7.39 30.17
N TYR A 97 0.74 -8.21 29.71
CA TYR A 97 1.14 -9.45 30.38
C TYR A 97 2.22 -9.23 31.45
N ILE A 98 2.97 -8.13 31.36
CA ILE A 98 3.89 -7.64 32.40
C ILE A 98 3.12 -6.92 33.50
#